data_AF-A0A165BU41-F1
#
_entry.id   AF-A0A165BU41-F1
#
_cell.length_a   1.000
_cell.length_b   1.000
_cell.length_c   1.000
_cell.angle_alpha   90.00
_cell.angle_beta   90.00
_cell.angle_gamma   90.00
#
_symmetry.space_group_name_H-M   'P 1'
#
loop_
_entity.id
_entity.type
_entity.pdbx_description
1 polymer ?
#
loop_
_entity_poly.entity_id
_entity_poly.type
_entity_poly.pdbx_seq_one_letter_code
_entity_poly.pdbx_strand_id
1 'polypeptide(L)'
;MSKDKDYHASDQSSVWPQLDDGARQKIVDDYHQAGKTIRISLFGSEDYPLTYKGDPTIIAQKAADFVKQNNLDGVDVDYEDTGSFNQNGDGENFLITLTQELRKALPSPQYLISHAPQSPYFASNDMYPQGAYLKVHKEVGDQIDFYNVQFYNQGDGAYDSCDGLYNNSPEWAPDTTVSGIIKSGIPAEKVIIGKLGEASDGGNGYMSPSDIGSCISQQNTKPGGVMAWEWIHAGPDWIKAAKGDL
;
A
#
# COMPACT_ATOMS: atom_id res chain seq x y z
N MET A 1 -33.52 19.81 0.84
CA MET A 1 -32.71 19.50 2.04
C MET A 1 -31.73 18.41 1.63
N SER A 2 -30.50 18.84 1.35
CA SER A 2 -29.37 17.99 0.99
C SER A 2 -29.12 17.00 2.13
N LYS A 3 -28.93 15.73 1.80
CA LYS A 3 -28.35 14.75 2.73
C LYS A 3 -26.96 14.47 2.20
N ASP A 4 -26.00 15.15 2.81
CA ASP A 4 -24.60 14.81 2.79
C ASP A 4 -24.47 13.32 3.12
N LYS A 5 -23.81 12.58 2.23
CA LYS A 5 -23.33 11.23 2.51
C LYS A 5 -21.83 11.30 2.43
N ASP A 6 -21.21 10.97 3.54
CA ASP A 6 -19.79 10.78 3.71
C ASP A 6 -19.23 9.84 2.65
N TYR A 7 -18.14 10.28 2.04
CA TYR A 7 -17.43 9.58 1.00
C TYR A 7 -16.09 9.11 1.60
N HIS A 8 -16.01 7.82 1.90
CA HIS A 8 -14.82 7.21 2.50
C HIS A 8 -14.06 6.46 1.41
N ALA A 9 -12.90 7.01 1.05
CA ALA A 9 -11.71 6.43 0.44
C ALA A 9 -11.75 5.53 -0.82
N SER A 10 -12.85 4.84 -1.14
CA SER A 10 -13.12 4.28 -2.48
C SER A 10 -13.52 5.38 -3.51
N ASP A 11 -13.59 6.62 -3.05
CA ASP A 11 -14.31 7.69 -3.73
C ASP A 11 -13.49 8.47 -4.76
N GLN A 12 -12.20 8.76 -4.53
CA GLN A 12 -11.49 9.71 -5.42
C GLN A 12 -11.23 9.17 -6.83
N SER A 13 -10.98 7.87 -6.99
CA SER A 13 -10.88 7.24 -8.32
C SER A 13 -12.24 7.13 -9.03
N SER A 14 -13.35 7.20 -8.28
CA SER A 14 -14.73 7.25 -8.80
C SER A 14 -15.20 8.67 -9.13
N VAL A 15 -14.64 9.67 -8.44
CA VAL A 15 -14.82 11.11 -8.69
C VAL A 15 -13.94 11.59 -9.84
N TRP A 16 -12.73 11.06 -9.98
CA TRP A 16 -11.77 11.47 -11.02
C TRP A 16 -12.37 11.42 -12.44
N PRO A 17 -13.10 10.37 -12.87
CA PRO A 17 -13.77 10.33 -14.17
C PRO A 17 -14.92 11.34 -14.32
N GLN A 18 -15.41 11.93 -13.23
CA GLN A 18 -16.48 12.94 -13.23
C GLN A 18 -15.94 14.36 -13.44
N LEU A 19 -14.64 14.56 -13.24
CA LEU A 19 -13.96 15.82 -13.53
C LEU A 19 -13.72 15.97 -15.03
N ASP A 20 -13.88 17.18 -15.57
CA ASP A 20 -13.46 17.46 -16.94
C ASP A 20 -11.93 17.37 -17.10
N ASP A 21 -11.47 17.23 -18.34
CA ASP A 21 -10.06 17.05 -18.68
C ASP A 21 -9.18 18.20 -18.15
N GLY A 22 -9.70 19.44 -18.16
CA GLY A 22 -8.97 20.62 -17.69
C GLY A 22 -8.80 20.62 -16.17
N ALA A 23 -9.83 20.23 -15.43
CA ALA A 23 -9.76 20.07 -13.98
C ALA A 23 -8.77 18.98 -13.57
N ARG A 24 -8.81 17.81 -14.25
CA ARG A 24 -7.85 16.72 -14.02
C ARG A 24 -6.42 17.16 -14.27
N GLN A 25 -6.16 17.78 -15.43
CA GLN A 25 -4.82 18.26 -15.78
C GLN A 25 -4.30 19.28 -14.76
N LYS A 26 -5.17 20.20 -14.31
CA LYS A 26 -4.77 21.19 -13.30
C LYS A 26 -4.34 20.53 -11.99
N ILE A 27 -5.05 19.49 -11.54
CA ILE A 27 -4.67 18.77 -10.31
C ILE A 27 -3.30 18.12 -10.47
N VAL A 28 -3.07 17.43 -11.60
CA VAL A 28 -1.78 16.81 -11.91
C VAL A 28 -0.67 17.85 -11.93
N ASP A 29 -0.87 18.96 -12.64
CA ASP A 29 0.11 20.05 -12.76
C ASP A 29 0.45 20.66 -11.39
N ASP A 30 -0.54 20.88 -10.52
CA ASP A 30 -0.33 21.43 -9.17
C ASP A 30 0.53 20.47 -8.31
N TYR A 31 0.31 19.15 -8.41
CA TYR A 31 1.13 18.14 -7.73
C TYR A 31 2.55 18.12 -8.29
N HIS A 32 2.71 18.08 -9.61
CA HIS A 32 4.03 18.08 -10.27
C HIS A 32 4.81 19.35 -9.97
N GLN A 33 4.17 20.52 -9.97
CA GLN A 33 4.78 21.80 -9.59
C GLN A 33 5.27 21.81 -8.13
N ALA A 34 4.57 21.09 -7.25
CA ALA A 34 4.97 20.88 -5.85
C ALA A 34 6.02 19.77 -5.67
N GLY A 35 6.51 19.14 -6.76
CA GLY A 35 7.44 18.02 -6.73
C GLY A 35 6.84 16.76 -6.11
N LYS A 36 5.53 16.56 -6.26
CA LYS A 36 4.78 15.40 -5.77
C LYS A 36 4.30 14.54 -6.93
N THR A 37 4.17 13.25 -6.67
CA THR A 37 3.59 12.28 -7.62
C THR A 37 2.15 11.98 -7.24
N ILE A 38 1.30 11.76 -8.24
CA ILE A 38 -0.08 11.30 -8.11
C ILE A 38 -0.26 9.96 -8.84
N ARG A 39 -0.90 8.99 -8.18
CA ARG A 39 -1.04 7.62 -8.66
C ARG A 39 -2.48 7.16 -8.48
N ILE A 40 -2.90 6.18 -9.27
CA ILE A 40 -4.15 5.46 -9.03
C ILE A 40 -3.87 4.28 -8.10
N SER A 41 -4.70 4.10 -7.07
CA SER A 41 -4.73 2.85 -6.30
C SER A 41 -5.70 1.86 -6.96
N LEU A 42 -5.27 0.62 -7.16
CA LEU A 42 -6.11 -0.47 -7.64
C LEU A 42 -6.65 -1.26 -6.46
N PHE A 43 -7.91 -1.66 -6.56
CA PHE A 43 -8.64 -2.52 -5.63
C PHE A 43 -9.03 -1.85 -4.30
N GLY A 44 -8.50 -2.32 -3.16
CA GLY A 44 -8.96 -1.98 -1.81
C GLY A 44 -9.88 -3.04 -1.20
N SER A 45 -10.32 -2.80 0.04
CA SER A 45 -11.00 -3.80 0.90
C SER A 45 -12.31 -4.40 0.37
N GLU A 46 -12.89 -3.84 -0.69
CA GLU A 46 -14.16 -4.31 -1.29
C GLU A 46 -13.99 -4.85 -2.72
N ASP A 47 -12.78 -4.81 -3.29
CA ASP A 47 -12.52 -5.28 -4.66
C ASP A 47 -11.61 -6.51 -4.64
N TYR A 48 -12.23 -7.66 -4.91
CA TYR A 48 -11.60 -8.98 -4.89
C TYR A 48 -11.42 -9.50 -6.31
N PRO A 49 -10.42 -9.00 -7.07
CA PRO A 49 -10.37 -9.19 -8.51
C PRO A 49 -10.27 -10.66 -8.90
N LEU A 50 -9.56 -11.48 -8.13
CA LEU A 50 -9.44 -12.91 -8.44
C LEU A 50 -10.73 -13.66 -8.12
N THR A 51 -11.36 -13.38 -6.97
CA THR A 51 -12.70 -13.90 -6.63
C THR A 51 -13.73 -13.57 -7.72
N TYR A 52 -13.63 -12.38 -8.32
CA TYR A 52 -14.46 -11.95 -9.44
C TYR A 52 -13.90 -12.35 -10.83
N LYS A 53 -12.90 -13.23 -10.88
CA LYS A 53 -12.29 -13.80 -12.10
C LYS A 53 -11.71 -12.76 -13.07
N GLY A 54 -11.17 -11.68 -12.52
CA GLY A 54 -10.40 -10.68 -13.23
C GLY A 54 -9.12 -11.26 -13.81
N ASP A 55 -8.81 -10.91 -15.05
CA ASP A 55 -7.55 -11.24 -15.71
C ASP A 55 -6.49 -10.18 -15.35
N PRO A 56 -5.40 -10.54 -14.67
CA PRO A 56 -4.37 -9.58 -14.25
C PRO A 56 -3.72 -8.85 -15.43
N THR A 57 -3.64 -9.46 -16.61
CA THR A 57 -3.10 -8.83 -17.83
C THR A 57 -4.03 -7.74 -18.33
N ILE A 58 -5.33 -8.02 -18.39
CA ILE A 58 -6.34 -7.04 -18.83
C ILE A 58 -6.43 -5.89 -17.84
N ILE A 59 -6.38 -6.19 -16.53
CA ILE A 59 -6.40 -5.17 -15.48
C ILE A 59 -5.15 -4.28 -15.59
N ALA A 60 -3.95 -4.85 -15.71
CA ALA A 60 -2.71 -4.09 -15.90
C ALA A 60 -2.79 -3.14 -17.10
N GLN A 61 -3.26 -3.63 -18.24
CA GLN A 61 -3.36 -2.82 -19.46
C GLN A 61 -4.34 -1.64 -19.26
N LYS A 62 -5.51 -1.89 -18.67
CA LYS A 62 -6.49 -0.83 -18.39
C LYS A 62 -5.95 0.22 -17.40
N ALA A 63 -5.27 -0.23 -16.34
CA ALA A 63 -4.65 0.66 -15.38
C ALA A 63 -3.55 1.52 -16.04
N ALA A 64 -2.70 0.92 -16.86
CA ALA A 64 -1.66 1.64 -17.59
C ALA A 64 -2.22 2.65 -18.59
N ASP A 65 -3.31 2.30 -19.30
CA ASP A 65 -4.00 3.22 -20.20
C ASP A 65 -4.61 4.38 -19.42
N PHE A 66 -5.24 4.11 -18.27
CA PHE A 66 -5.78 5.15 -17.40
C PHE A 66 -4.66 6.10 -16.91
N VAL A 67 -3.54 5.56 -16.44
CA VAL A 67 -2.38 6.36 -16.01
C VAL A 67 -1.91 7.30 -17.12
N LYS A 68 -1.71 6.76 -18.34
CA LYS A 68 -1.22 7.55 -19.49
C LYS A 68 -2.22 8.59 -19.95
N GLN A 69 -3.50 8.24 -20.01
CA GLN A 69 -4.57 9.16 -20.43
C GLN A 69 -4.76 10.33 -19.47
N ASN A 70 -4.43 10.12 -18.19
CA ASN A 70 -4.62 11.11 -17.13
C ASN A 70 -3.30 11.76 -16.68
N ASN A 71 -2.19 11.50 -17.38
CA ASN A 71 -0.86 12.01 -17.02
C ASN A 71 -0.45 11.74 -15.56
N LEU A 72 -0.85 10.58 -15.02
CA LEU A 72 -0.50 10.15 -13.67
C LEU A 72 0.90 9.52 -13.65
N ASP A 73 1.46 9.39 -12.44
CA ASP A 73 2.84 8.93 -12.23
C ASP A 73 2.95 7.42 -11.98
N GLY A 74 1.84 6.68 -12.04
CA GLY A 74 1.84 5.23 -11.91
C GLY A 74 0.70 4.68 -11.05
N VAL A 75 0.98 3.56 -10.40
CA VAL A 75 -0.02 2.69 -9.76
C VAL A 75 0.41 2.29 -8.34
N ASP A 76 -0.56 2.21 -7.43
CA ASP A 76 -0.45 1.47 -6.17
C ASP A 76 -1.38 0.25 -6.23
N VAL A 77 -0.89 -0.93 -5.88
CA VAL A 77 -1.66 -2.18 -5.90
C VAL A 77 -2.09 -2.53 -4.49
N ASP A 78 -3.33 -2.19 -4.15
CA ASP A 78 -3.93 -2.40 -2.82
C ASP A 78 -4.75 -3.70 -2.77
N TYR A 79 -4.04 -4.83 -2.92
CA TYR A 79 -4.66 -6.15 -3.05
C TYR A 79 -4.98 -6.78 -1.70
N GLU A 80 -6.27 -6.98 -1.43
CA GLU A 80 -6.76 -7.51 -0.15
C GLU A 80 -7.56 -8.82 -0.25
N ASP A 81 -7.48 -9.54 -1.37
CA ASP A 81 -8.11 -10.87 -1.51
C ASP A 81 -7.33 -11.95 -0.77
N THR A 82 -7.31 -11.89 0.58
CA THR A 82 -6.49 -12.77 1.45
C THR A 82 -6.74 -14.26 1.16
N GLY A 83 -7.98 -14.65 0.86
CA GLY A 83 -8.36 -16.04 0.61
C GLY A 83 -7.71 -16.64 -0.64
N SER A 84 -7.20 -15.81 -1.54
CA SER A 84 -6.48 -16.23 -2.75
C SER A 84 -5.06 -16.74 -2.48
N PHE A 85 -4.44 -16.39 -1.34
CA PHE A 85 -3.12 -16.88 -0.93
C PHE A 85 -3.21 -18.32 -0.39
N ASN A 86 -3.64 -19.22 -1.29
CA ASN A 86 -4.01 -20.59 -0.98
C ASN A 86 -2.91 -21.58 -1.41
N GLN A 87 -3.18 -22.88 -1.27
CA GLN A 87 -2.23 -23.95 -1.60
C GLN A 87 -1.74 -23.95 -3.06
N ASN A 88 -2.51 -23.40 -3.99
CA ASN A 88 -2.15 -23.29 -5.41
C ASN A 88 -1.38 -22.00 -5.71
N GLY A 89 -1.41 -21.04 -4.80
CA GLY A 89 -0.74 -19.74 -4.93
C GLY A 89 -1.41 -18.81 -5.93
N ASP A 90 -2.74 -18.86 -6.00
CA ASP A 90 -3.49 -18.12 -7.02
C ASP A 90 -3.31 -16.60 -6.88
N GLY A 91 -3.34 -16.09 -5.65
CA GLY A 91 -3.09 -14.67 -5.34
C GLY A 91 -1.67 -14.23 -5.72
N GLU A 92 -0.66 -15.05 -5.40
CA GLU A 92 0.73 -14.76 -5.77
C GLU A 92 0.89 -14.75 -7.29
N ASN A 93 0.35 -15.74 -8.00
CA ASN A 93 0.45 -15.83 -9.46
C ASN A 93 -0.27 -14.65 -10.14
N PHE A 94 -1.42 -14.22 -9.58
CA PHE A 94 -2.14 -13.03 -10.03
C PHE A 94 -1.28 -11.78 -9.88
N LEU A 95 -0.73 -11.54 -8.69
CA LEU A 95 0.09 -10.35 -8.40
C LEU A 95 1.38 -10.32 -9.22
N ILE A 96 2.05 -11.47 -9.40
CA ILE A 96 3.24 -11.60 -10.25
C ILE A 96 2.91 -11.18 -11.69
N THR A 97 1.84 -11.73 -12.26
CA THR A 97 1.41 -11.41 -13.63
C THR A 97 1.00 -9.94 -13.78
N LEU A 98 0.22 -9.43 -12.83
CA LEU A 98 -0.23 -8.03 -12.80
C LEU A 98 0.99 -7.10 -12.77
N THR A 99 1.95 -7.35 -11.89
CA THR A 99 3.16 -6.53 -11.73
C THR A 99 4.01 -6.53 -13.00
N GLN A 100 4.21 -7.70 -13.62
CA GLN A 100 4.99 -7.82 -14.86
C GLN A 100 4.35 -7.02 -16.01
N GLU A 101 3.04 -7.13 -16.20
CA GLU A 101 2.36 -6.41 -17.27
C GLU A 101 2.23 -4.92 -16.96
N LEU A 102 2.02 -4.52 -15.69
CA LEU A 102 2.09 -3.12 -15.29
C LEU A 102 3.47 -2.53 -15.58
N ARG A 103 4.55 -3.18 -15.15
CA ARG A 103 5.92 -2.66 -15.34
C ARG A 103 6.32 -2.58 -16.81
N LYS A 104 5.90 -3.55 -17.62
CA LYS A 104 6.08 -3.52 -19.08
C LYS A 104 5.34 -2.34 -19.72
N ALA A 105 4.13 -2.03 -19.27
CA ALA A 105 3.34 -0.93 -19.79
C ALA A 105 3.73 0.44 -19.21
N LEU A 106 4.28 0.47 -17.99
CA LEU A 106 4.67 1.63 -17.19
C LEU A 106 6.14 1.50 -16.73
N PRO A 107 7.11 1.72 -17.64
CA PRO A 107 8.51 1.45 -17.38
C PRO A 107 9.11 2.41 -16.33
N SER A 108 9.99 1.87 -15.48
CA SER A 108 10.86 2.65 -14.59
C SER A 108 11.95 3.38 -15.39
N PRO A 109 12.44 4.56 -14.96
CA PRO A 109 12.03 5.31 -13.76
C PRO A 109 10.87 6.28 -13.99
N GLN A 110 10.22 6.24 -15.16
CA GLN A 110 9.17 7.20 -15.49
C GLN A 110 7.91 7.01 -14.63
N TYR A 111 7.56 5.76 -14.33
CA TYR A 111 6.37 5.43 -13.54
C TYR A 111 6.72 4.65 -12.30
N LEU A 112 6.01 4.94 -11.22
CA LEU A 112 6.09 4.25 -9.93
C LEU A 112 5.03 3.15 -9.84
N ILE A 113 5.44 1.96 -9.40
CA ILE A 113 4.58 0.84 -9.05
C ILE A 113 4.86 0.49 -7.59
N SER A 114 3.90 0.79 -6.72
CA SER A 114 3.92 0.33 -5.33
C SER A 114 2.82 -0.70 -5.10
N HIS A 115 2.92 -1.40 -3.97
CA HIS A 115 1.88 -2.29 -3.48
C HIS A 115 1.55 -1.89 -2.04
N ALA A 116 0.32 -2.13 -1.57
CA ALA A 116 -0.10 -1.90 -0.19
C ALA A 116 -0.47 -3.21 0.54
N PRO A 117 0.48 -4.17 0.69
CA PRO A 117 0.18 -5.43 1.37
C PRO A 117 -0.16 -5.20 2.85
N GLN A 118 -1.10 -5.98 3.37
CA GLN A 118 -1.25 -6.14 4.81
C GLN A 118 0.00 -6.80 5.40
N SER A 119 0.49 -6.30 6.54
CA SER A 119 1.71 -6.81 7.19
C SER A 119 1.77 -8.35 7.32
N PRO A 120 0.67 -9.06 7.68
CA PRO A 120 0.65 -10.51 7.72
C PRO A 120 1.03 -11.21 6.43
N TYR A 121 0.86 -10.60 5.25
CA TYR A 121 1.20 -11.23 3.96
C TYR A 121 2.69 -11.51 3.78
N PHE A 122 3.53 -11.05 4.72
CA PHE A 122 4.95 -11.39 4.81
C PHE A 122 5.26 -12.51 5.82
N ALA A 123 4.25 -13.13 6.43
CA ALA A 123 4.46 -14.18 7.41
C ALA A 123 5.11 -15.41 6.77
N SER A 124 6.15 -15.93 7.41
CA SER A 124 6.84 -17.16 6.99
C SER A 124 6.32 -18.37 7.75
N ASN A 125 5.02 -18.65 7.65
CA ASN A 125 4.37 -19.81 8.27
C ASN A 125 3.29 -20.43 7.37
N ASP A 126 2.62 -21.48 7.85
CA ASP A 126 1.64 -22.25 7.08
C ASP A 126 0.34 -21.48 6.75
N MET A 127 0.17 -20.24 7.24
CA MET A 127 -0.95 -19.37 6.84
C MET A 127 -0.92 -19.08 5.34
N TYR A 128 0.29 -18.89 4.79
CA TYR A 128 0.52 -18.64 3.38
C TYR A 128 1.41 -19.75 2.81
N PRO A 129 0.82 -20.88 2.38
CA PRO A 129 1.58 -22.07 1.98
C PRO A 129 2.49 -21.83 0.77
N GLN A 130 2.21 -20.79 -0.02
CA GLN A 130 3.03 -20.38 -1.16
C GLN A 130 3.85 -19.10 -0.88
N GLY A 131 3.83 -18.60 0.36
CA GLY A 131 4.66 -17.48 0.83
C GLY A 131 4.11 -16.08 0.54
N ALA A 132 2.91 -15.94 -0.04
CA ALA A 132 2.24 -14.65 -0.26
C ALA A 132 3.20 -13.57 -0.80
N TYR A 133 3.35 -12.45 -0.08
CA TYR A 133 4.19 -11.34 -0.53
C TYR A 133 5.70 -11.62 -0.46
N LEU A 134 6.16 -12.62 0.32
CA LEU A 134 7.55 -13.08 0.22
C LEU A 134 7.82 -13.72 -1.15
N LYS A 135 6.88 -14.50 -1.69
CA LYS A 135 6.99 -15.05 -3.04
C LYS A 135 6.86 -13.96 -4.10
N VAL A 136 5.90 -13.05 -3.97
CA VAL A 136 5.76 -11.91 -4.90
C VAL A 136 7.06 -11.09 -4.94
N HIS A 137 7.64 -10.76 -3.79
CA HIS A 137 8.91 -10.03 -3.74
C HIS A 137 10.06 -10.83 -4.38
N LYS A 138 10.14 -12.14 -4.13
CA LYS A 138 11.16 -12.99 -4.73
C LYS A 138 11.09 -13.02 -6.26
N GLU A 139 9.89 -13.08 -6.83
CA GLU A 139 9.69 -13.28 -8.27
C GLU A 139 9.66 -11.96 -9.07
N VAL A 140 9.12 -10.87 -8.49
CA VAL A 140 8.93 -9.58 -9.18
C VAL A 140 9.22 -8.37 -8.29
N GLY A 141 9.86 -8.54 -7.13
CA GLY A 141 10.16 -7.45 -6.21
C GLY A 141 11.16 -6.43 -6.75
N ASP A 142 11.90 -6.75 -7.81
CA ASP A 142 12.74 -5.82 -8.56
C ASP A 142 11.92 -4.86 -9.45
N GLN A 143 10.69 -5.23 -9.80
CA GLN A 143 9.75 -4.45 -10.60
C GLN A 143 8.81 -3.57 -9.74
N ILE A 144 8.81 -3.76 -8.43
CA ILE A 144 8.02 -2.99 -7.44
C ILE A 144 8.95 -1.97 -6.79
N ASP A 145 8.59 -0.68 -6.83
CA ASP A 145 9.43 0.39 -6.27
C ASP A 145 9.45 0.34 -4.75
N PHE A 146 8.30 0.15 -4.10
CA PHE A 146 8.18 0.00 -2.63
C PHE A 146 6.82 -0.59 -2.20
N TYR A 147 6.72 -0.96 -0.93
CA TYR A 147 5.54 -1.51 -0.27
C TYR A 147 5.02 -0.55 0.79
N ASN A 148 3.81 -0.03 0.61
CA ASN A 148 3.00 0.67 1.61
C ASN A 148 2.40 -0.35 2.58
N VAL A 149 3.23 -0.97 3.43
CA VAL A 149 2.81 -2.08 4.28
C VAL A 149 1.78 -1.60 5.30
N GLN A 150 0.59 -2.17 5.29
CA GLN A 150 -0.49 -1.81 6.21
C GLN A 150 -0.26 -2.46 7.58
N PHE A 151 0.13 -1.65 8.57
CA PHE A 151 0.30 -2.05 9.97
C PHE A 151 -0.93 -1.64 10.80
N TYR A 152 -2.12 -1.91 10.29
CA TYR A 152 -3.43 -1.63 10.90
C TYR A 152 -4.46 -2.66 10.42
N ASN A 153 -5.59 -2.78 11.12
CA ASN A 153 -6.67 -3.76 10.84
C ASN A 153 -6.26 -5.24 10.94
N GLN A 154 -5.27 -5.57 11.77
CA GLN A 154 -4.73 -6.93 11.94
C GLN A 154 -5.14 -7.60 13.26
N GLY A 155 -6.05 -7.00 14.02
CA GLY A 155 -6.54 -7.50 15.30
C GLY A 155 -6.01 -6.69 16.48
N ASP A 156 -6.68 -6.82 17.62
CA ASP A 156 -6.38 -6.03 18.82
C ASP A 156 -4.94 -6.28 19.30
N GLY A 157 -4.20 -5.20 19.58
CA GLY A 157 -2.80 -5.27 20.00
C GLY A 157 -1.80 -5.49 18.87
N ALA A 158 -2.24 -5.71 17.63
CA ALA A 158 -1.33 -5.91 16.51
C ALA A 158 -0.79 -4.56 16.00
N TYR A 159 0.53 -4.39 16.09
CA TYR A 159 1.28 -3.25 15.55
C TYR A 159 0.86 -1.86 16.07
N ASP A 160 0.18 -1.77 17.21
CA ASP A 160 -0.29 -0.51 17.83
C ASP A 160 0.70 0.08 18.85
N SER A 161 1.89 -0.51 18.97
CA SER A 161 2.99 -0.04 19.80
C SER A 161 4.30 -0.07 19.02
N CYS A 162 5.31 0.67 19.48
CA CYS A 162 6.62 0.67 18.82
C CYS A 162 7.25 -0.73 18.79
N ASP A 163 7.14 -1.48 19.89
CA ASP A 163 7.66 -2.85 19.96
C ASP A 163 6.89 -3.79 19.02
N GLY A 164 5.56 -3.69 18.99
CA GLY A 164 4.73 -4.46 18.06
C GLY A 164 5.01 -4.14 16.60
N LEU A 165 5.31 -2.87 16.29
CA LEU A 165 5.61 -2.40 14.93
C LEU A 165 6.98 -2.88 14.44
N TYR A 166 7.99 -2.95 15.32
CA TYR A 166 9.38 -3.23 14.92
C TYR A 166 9.91 -4.61 15.30
N ASN A 167 9.53 -5.18 16.43
CA ASN A 167 10.24 -6.32 17.00
C ASN A 167 9.36 -7.52 17.34
N ASN A 168 8.12 -7.27 17.76
CA ASN A 168 7.25 -8.31 18.32
C ASN A 168 5.93 -8.44 17.54
N SER A 169 5.95 -9.22 16.47
CA SER A 169 4.76 -9.53 15.67
C SER A 169 3.78 -10.44 16.44
N PRO A 170 2.48 -10.43 16.10
CA PRO A 170 1.54 -11.42 16.62
C PRO A 170 1.99 -12.86 16.36
N GLU A 171 1.73 -13.80 17.29
CA GLU A 171 2.16 -15.21 17.17
C GLU A 171 1.63 -15.92 15.91
N TRP A 172 0.44 -15.54 15.46
CA TRP A 172 -0.21 -16.13 14.28
C TRP A 172 0.38 -15.61 12.96
N ALA A 173 1.10 -14.49 12.98
CA ALA A 173 1.78 -13.88 11.84
C ALA A 173 3.24 -13.52 12.21
N PRO A 174 4.11 -14.51 12.46
CA PRO A 174 5.49 -14.26 12.89
C PRO A 174 6.30 -13.54 11.81
N ASP A 175 7.31 -12.77 12.25
CA ASP A 175 8.31 -12.09 11.40
C ASP A 175 7.74 -11.00 10.45
N THR A 176 6.57 -10.46 10.79
CA THR A 176 5.84 -9.48 9.97
C THR A 176 5.97 -8.04 10.46
N THR A 177 6.79 -7.79 11.48
CA THR A 177 7.19 -6.43 11.89
C THR A 177 8.08 -5.78 10.83
N VAL A 178 8.35 -4.48 10.94
CA VAL A 178 9.30 -3.79 10.05
C VAL A 178 10.65 -4.49 10.02
N SER A 179 11.23 -4.83 11.19
CA SER A 179 12.52 -5.54 11.23
C SER A 179 12.42 -6.96 10.71
N GLY A 180 11.30 -7.65 10.96
CA GLY A 180 11.04 -9.00 10.46
C GLY A 180 10.98 -9.05 8.92
N ILE A 181 10.20 -8.17 8.31
CA ILE A 181 10.08 -8.02 6.86
C ILE A 181 11.44 -7.74 6.23
N ILE A 182 12.22 -6.81 6.81
CA ILE A 182 13.56 -6.50 6.30
C ILE A 182 14.49 -7.71 6.41
N LYS A 183 14.46 -8.42 7.54
CA LYS A 183 15.26 -9.62 7.79
C LYS A 183 14.89 -10.76 6.84
N SER A 184 13.64 -10.82 6.39
CA SER A 184 13.12 -11.78 5.40
C SER A 184 13.57 -11.47 3.96
N GLY A 185 14.33 -10.39 3.74
CA GLY A 185 15.02 -10.10 2.48
C GLY A 185 14.46 -8.91 1.70
N ILE A 186 13.42 -8.23 2.22
CA ILE A 186 12.89 -7.03 1.59
C ILE A 186 13.83 -5.85 1.94
N PRO A 187 14.33 -5.08 0.95
CA PRO A 187 15.19 -3.94 1.24
C PRO A 187 14.48 -2.89 2.12
N ALA A 188 15.20 -2.32 3.09
CA ALA A 188 14.63 -1.39 4.06
C ALA A 188 13.98 -0.17 3.40
N GLU A 189 14.60 0.34 2.33
CA GLU A 189 14.10 1.46 1.53
C GLU A 189 12.79 1.15 0.80
N LYS A 190 12.42 -0.12 0.66
CA LYS A 190 11.14 -0.55 0.07
C LYS A 190 10.05 -0.76 1.13
N VAL A 191 10.36 -0.76 2.42
CA VAL A 191 9.36 -0.95 3.47
C VAL A 191 8.87 0.42 3.94
N ILE A 192 7.65 0.79 3.56
CA ILE A 192 6.98 2.02 3.99
C ILE A 192 5.97 1.66 5.08
N ILE A 193 6.02 2.37 6.22
CA ILE A 193 5.13 2.11 7.36
C ILE A 193 3.76 2.76 7.10
N GLY A 194 2.75 1.96 6.79
CA GLY A 194 1.36 2.38 6.69
C GLY A 194 0.63 2.37 8.03
N LYS A 195 0.07 3.50 8.45
CA LYS A 195 -0.73 3.67 9.68
C LYS A 195 -2.02 4.43 9.41
N LEU A 196 -2.95 4.39 10.35
CA LEU A 196 -4.19 5.16 10.28
C LEU A 196 -3.94 6.67 10.53
N GLY A 197 -4.68 7.52 9.82
CA GLY A 197 -4.66 8.98 10.01
C GLY A 197 -5.17 9.34 11.41
N GLU A 198 -6.33 8.80 11.75
CA GLU A 198 -6.92 8.82 13.09
C GLU A 198 -7.46 7.44 13.50
N ALA A 199 -7.84 7.30 14.78
CA ALA A 199 -8.31 6.00 15.30
C ALA A 199 -9.60 5.51 14.62
N SER A 200 -10.45 6.40 14.10
CA SER A 200 -11.71 6.08 13.42
C SER A 200 -11.53 5.51 12.01
N ASP A 201 -10.36 5.68 11.40
CA ASP A 201 -10.11 5.29 9.99
C ASP A 201 -10.00 3.76 9.82
N GLY A 202 -9.92 3.00 10.91
CA GLY A 202 -9.80 1.55 10.92
C GLY A 202 -10.31 0.91 12.20
N GLY A 203 -10.27 -0.41 12.26
CA GLY A 203 -10.73 -1.19 13.41
C GLY A 203 -9.70 -1.30 14.54
N ASN A 204 -8.41 -1.33 14.23
CA ASN A 204 -7.31 -1.44 15.20
C ASN A 204 -5.96 -1.02 14.59
N GLY A 205 -4.91 -1.00 15.42
CA GLY A 205 -3.57 -0.64 14.96
C GLY A 205 -3.30 0.87 14.93
N TYR A 206 -4.10 1.71 15.58
CA TYR A 206 -3.80 3.15 15.63
C TYR A 206 -2.53 3.44 16.46
N MET A 207 -1.71 4.37 15.98
CA MET A 207 -0.63 5.01 16.74
C MET A 207 -0.67 6.51 16.44
N SER A 208 -0.39 7.35 17.42
CA SER A 208 -0.30 8.79 17.14
C SER A 208 0.89 9.09 16.20
N PRO A 209 0.82 10.14 15.36
CA PRO A 209 1.93 10.52 14.48
C PRO A 209 3.24 10.74 15.24
N SER A 210 3.19 11.36 16.41
CA SER A 210 4.38 11.55 17.25
C SER A 210 4.96 10.25 17.79
N ASP A 211 4.13 9.26 18.11
CA ASP A 211 4.60 7.94 18.57
C ASP A 211 5.25 7.17 17.41
N ILE A 212 4.69 7.25 16.21
CA ILE A 212 5.28 6.67 15.00
C ILE A 212 6.67 7.29 14.75
N GLY A 213 6.75 8.62 14.71
CA GLY A 213 8.02 9.33 14.47
C GLY A 213 9.07 9.08 15.56
N SER A 214 8.65 9.04 16.82
CA SER A 214 9.54 8.70 17.93
C SER A 214 10.03 7.26 17.85
N CYS A 215 9.15 6.33 17.47
CA CYS A 215 9.49 4.93 17.26
C CYS A 215 10.54 4.78 16.17
N ILE A 216 10.31 5.36 14.98
CA ILE A 216 11.26 5.34 13.86
C ILE A 216 12.61 5.92 14.29
N SER A 217 12.60 7.06 15.00
CA SER A 217 13.81 7.74 15.49
C SER A 217 14.69 6.86 16.37
N GLN A 218 14.10 5.91 17.11
CA GLN A 218 14.83 4.99 18.00
C GLN A 218 15.49 3.81 17.27
N GLN A 219 15.15 3.55 16.00
CA GLN A 219 15.61 2.36 15.28
C GLN A 219 16.92 2.62 14.54
N ASN A 220 17.81 1.64 14.56
CA ASN A 220 19.05 1.68 13.76
C ASN A 220 18.77 1.47 12.27
N THR A 221 17.86 0.53 11.95
CA THR A 221 17.42 0.28 10.57
C THR A 221 16.14 1.07 10.34
N LYS A 222 16.25 2.08 9.46
CA LYS A 222 15.13 2.96 9.12
C LYS A 222 14.30 2.36 7.98
N PRO A 223 12.96 2.54 8.00
CA PRO A 223 12.09 2.20 6.88
C PRO A 223 12.31 3.21 5.75
N GLY A 224 11.83 2.91 4.55
CA GLY A 224 11.89 3.83 3.41
C GLY A 224 11.00 5.06 3.55
N GLY A 225 9.99 5.02 4.42
CA GLY A 225 9.03 6.11 4.59
C GLY A 225 7.85 5.76 5.48
N VAL A 226 6.85 6.66 5.44
CA VAL A 226 5.55 6.49 6.09
C VAL A 226 4.42 6.70 5.08
N MET A 227 3.32 5.98 5.28
CA MET A 227 2.06 6.07 4.54
C MET A 227 0.92 6.22 5.55
N ALA A 228 -0.14 6.92 5.17
CA ALA A 228 -1.33 7.07 6.00
C ALA A 228 -2.62 6.71 5.25
N TRP A 229 -3.51 6.01 5.94
CA TRP A 229 -4.91 5.85 5.58
C TRP A 229 -5.79 6.65 6.55
N GLU A 230 -6.42 7.76 6.19
CA GLU A 230 -6.41 8.40 4.87
C GLU A 230 -6.13 9.92 4.93
N TRP A 231 -5.92 10.52 3.76
CA TRP A 231 -5.45 11.90 3.63
C TRP A 231 -6.28 12.93 4.41
N ILE A 232 -7.62 12.77 4.47
CA ILE A 232 -8.50 13.72 5.17
C ILE A 232 -8.16 13.88 6.65
N HIS A 233 -7.55 12.86 7.26
CA HIS A 233 -7.08 12.86 8.65
C HIS A 233 -5.54 12.82 8.77
N ALA A 234 -4.81 12.79 7.64
CA ALA A 234 -3.36 12.62 7.58
C ALA A 234 -2.65 13.65 6.68
N GLY A 235 -2.95 14.94 6.90
CA GLY A 235 -2.33 16.04 6.16
C GLY A 235 -0.82 16.26 6.43
N PRO A 236 -0.25 17.39 5.97
CA PRO A 236 1.19 17.64 6.05
C PRO A 236 1.80 17.58 7.47
N ASP A 237 1.05 18.02 8.49
CA ASP A 237 1.51 17.97 9.88
C ASP A 237 1.56 16.54 10.43
N TRP A 238 0.62 15.68 10.01
CA TRP A 238 0.65 14.25 10.32
C TRP A 238 1.93 13.64 9.74
N ILE A 239 2.20 13.85 8.44
CA ILE A 239 3.38 13.30 7.76
C ILE A 239 4.67 13.80 8.40
N LYS A 240 4.74 15.10 8.73
CA LYS A 240 5.91 15.71 9.38
C LYS A 240 6.19 15.08 10.75
N ALA A 241 5.16 14.79 11.53
CA ALA A 241 5.31 14.15 12.83
C ALA A 241 5.65 12.66 12.70
N ALA A 242 4.91 11.94 11.86
CA ALA A 242 5.04 10.49 11.67
C ALA A 242 6.39 10.07 11.08
N LYS A 243 6.98 10.84 10.17
CA LYS A 243 8.24 10.44 9.54
C LYS A 243 9.45 10.49 10.49
N GLY A 244 9.33 11.11 11.67
CA GLY A 244 10.45 11.23 12.61
C GLY A 244 11.69 11.88 11.98
N ASP A 245 12.82 11.19 12.05
CA ASP A 245 14.13 11.63 11.55
C ASP A 245 14.49 11.11 10.15
N LEU A 246 13.53 10.55 9.40
CA LEU A 246 13.70 10.19 7.98
C LEU A 246 13.99 11.40 7.07
#